data_AF-A0A7R7WC13-F1
#
_entry.id   AF-A0A7R7WC13-F1
#
_cell.length_a   1.000
_cell.length_b   1.000
_cell.length_c   1.000
_cell.angle_alpha   90.00
_cell.angle_beta   90.00
_cell.angle_gamma   90.00
#
_symmetry.space_group_name_H-M   'P 1'
#
loop_
_entity.id
_entity.type
_entity.pdbx_description
1 polymer ?
#
loop_
_entity_poly.entity_id
_entity_poly.type
_entity_poly.pdbx_seq_one_letter_code
_entity_poly.pdbx_strand_id
1 'polypeptide(L)' 'MAKFSAKVVKEFAQGIPWSKVIKKAANVDRGQRVFPSRTPKNDTKSNLRFDKGSVVDGKHELILQANKNAERTTCN' A
#
# COMPACT_ATOMS: atom_id res chain seq x y z
N MET A 1 7.99 8.43 -13.62
CA MET A 1 8.13 7.76 -12.30
C MET A 1 7.67 8.71 -11.22
N ALA A 2 6.66 8.35 -10.44
CA ALA A 2 6.31 9.12 -9.25
C ALA A 2 7.46 9.01 -8.23
N LYS A 3 8.12 10.12 -7.90
CA LYS A 3 9.16 10.18 -6.87
C LYS A 3 8.49 10.39 -5.52
N PHE A 4 8.37 9.35 -4.72
CA PHE A 4 7.94 9.47 -3.33
C PHE A 4 9.15 9.82 -2.46
N SER A 5 8.99 10.75 -1.52
CA SER A 5 10.02 10.98 -0.52
C SER A 5 10.06 9.81 0.48
N ALA A 6 11.26 9.46 0.96
CA ALA A 6 11.41 8.44 2.00
C ALA A 6 10.58 8.76 3.26
N LYS A 7 10.37 10.05 3.54
CA LYS A 7 9.51 10.53 4.63
C LYS A 7 8.05 10.10 4.46
N VAL A 8 7.48 10.28 3.27
CA VAL A 8 6.09 9.89 2.97
C VAL A 8 5.89 8.38 3.08
N VAL A 9 6.88 7.60 2.61
CA VAL A 9 6.84 6.13 2.75
C VAL A 9 6.91 5.72 4.21
N LYS A 10 7.76 6.36 5.01
CA LYS A 10 7.91 6.07 6.45
C LYS A 10 6.65 6.41 7.24
N GLU A 11 6.06 7.58 7.01
CA GLU A 11 4.80 8.00 7.65
C GLU A 11 3.65 7.04 7.31
N PHE A 12 3.56 6.63 6.03
CA PHE A 12 2.58 5.64 5.60
C PHE A 12 2.80 4.29 6.28
N ALA A 13 4.04 3.80 6.35
CA ALA A 13 4.39 2.54 7.01
C ALA A 13 4.13 2.55 8.53
N GLN A 14 4.30 3.70 9.19
CA GLN A 14 4.04 3.86 10.63
C GLN A 14 2.55 3.79 10.98
N GLY A 15 1.68 4.29 10.10
CA GLY A 15 0.23 4.24 10.30
C GLY A 15 -0.42 2.88 10.03
N ILE A 16 0.37 1.86 9.65
CA ILE A 16 -0.18 0.59 9.18
C ILE A 16 -0.36 -0.42 10.31
N PRO A 17 -1.57 -0.99 10.45
CA PRO A 17 -1.79 -2.15 11.31
C PRO A 17 -1.21 -3.40 10.65
N TRP A 18 0.10 -3.61 10.78
CA TRP A 18 0.85 -4.70 10.11
C TRP A 18 0.26 -6.08 10.35
N SER A 19 -0.27 -6.35 11.54
CA SER A 19 -0.96 -7.61 11.86
C SER A 19 -2.18 -7.87 10.97
N LYS A 20 -2.97 -6.83 10.64
CA LYS A 20 -4.11 -6.94 9.72
C LYS A 20 -3.65 -7.07 8.28
N VAL A 21 -2.61 -6.33 7.90
CA VAL A 21 -2.03 -6.39 6.55
C VAL A 21 -1.47 -7.77 6.24
N ILE A 22 -0.70 -8.36 7.15
CA ILE A 22 -0.12 -9.70 6.98
C ILE A 22 -1.23 -10.76 6.89
N LYS A 23 -2.21 -10.73 7.81
CA LYS A 23 -3.37 -11.64 7.77
C LYS A 23 -4.14 -11.52 6.45
N LYS A 24 -4.32 -10.30 5.95
CA LYS A 24 -4.99 -10.09 4.67
C LYS A 24 -4.13 -10.54 3.49
N ALA A 25 -2.82 -10.31 3.52
CA ALA A 25 -1.89 -10.75 2.48
C ALA A 25 -1.82 -12.28 2.34
N ALA A 26 -2.10 -13.03 3.41
CA ALA A 26 -2.22 -14.47 3.37
C ALA A 26 -3.53 -14.97 2.69
N ASN A 27 -4.56 -14.13 2.65
CA ASN A 27 -5.91 -14.50 2.20
C ASN A 27 -6.32 -13.85 0.86
N VAL A 28 -5.45 -13.09 0.22
CA VAL A 28 -5.74 -12.41 -1.06
C VAL A 28 -4.78 -12.85 -2.13
N ASP A 29 -5.27 -12.88 -3.38
CA ASP A 29 -4.45 -13.24 -4.52
C ASP A 29 -3.40 -12.18 -4.86
N ARG A 30 -2.37 -12.61 -5.60
CA ARG A 30 -1.34 -11.71 -6.15
C ARG A 30 -2.01 -10.59 -6.97
N GLY A 31 -1.55 -9.36 -6.75
CA GLY A 31 -2.07 -8.15 -7.39
C GLY A 31 -3.28 -7.54 -6.70
N GLN A 32 -3.88 -8.21 -5.70
CA GLN A 32 -4.97 -7.63 -4.92
C GLN A 32 -4.46 -6.64 -3.87
N ARG A 33 -5.27 -5.61 -3.60
CA ARG A 33 -4.94 -4.58 -2.62
C ARG A 33 -5.05 -5.09 -1.20
N VAL A 34 -3.93 -5.10 -0.50
CA VAL A 34 -3.85 -5.45 0.91
C VAL A 34 -4.22 -4.24 1.77
N PHE A 35 -3.65 -3.07 1.49
CA PHE A 35 -3.87 -1.85 2.27
C PHE A 35 -3.75 -0.56 1.42
N PRO A 36 -4.46 0.53 1.77
CA PRO A 36 -5.63 0.58 2.64
C PRO A 36 -6.82 -0.16 2.00
N SER A 37 -7.84 -0.49 2.80
CA SER A 37 -9.09 -1.01 2.25
C SER A 37 -9.63 -0.03 1.20
N ARG A 38 -10.12 -0.57 0.08
CA ARG A 38 -10.64 0.18 -1.06
C ARG A 38 -11.95 0.87 -0.66
N THR A 39 -11.82 2.08 -0.13
CA THR A 39 -12.93 2.97 0.19
C THR A 39 -12.66 4.32 -0.47
N PRO A 40 -13.70 5.04 -0.93
CA PRO A 40 -13.53 6.35 -1.55
C PRO A 40 -12.68 7.29 -0.68
N LYS A 41 -12.97 7.34 0.62
CA LYS A 41 -12.24 8.17 1.61
C LYS A 41 -10.75 7.86 1.71
N ASN A 42 -10.35 6.59 1.57
CA ASN A 42 -8.94 6.19 1.60
C ASN A 42 -8.27 6.37 0.25
N ASP A 43 -9.01 6.16 -0.84
CA ASP A 43 -8.51 6.36 -2.20
C ASP A 43 -8.20 7.83 -2.48
N THR A 44 -8.97 8.77 -1.93
CA THR A 44 -8.72 10.21 -2.06
C THR A 44 -7.57 10.70 -1.18
N LYS A 45 -7.36 10.10 0.01
CA LYS A 45 -6.37 10.54 1.01
C LYS A 45 -5.00 9.86 0.91
N SER A 46 -4.96 8.60 0.50
CA SER A 46 -3.74 7.80 0.49
C SER A 46 -3.15 7.72 -0.92
N ASN A 47 -2.06 8.47 -1.12
CA ASN A 47 -1.23 8.42 -2.34
C ASN A 47 -0.50 7.09 -2.53
N LEU A 48 -0.46 6.25 -1.49
CA LEU A 48 0.26 4.98 -1.44
C LEU A 48 -0.71 3.84 -1.12
N ARG A 49 -0.44 2.67 -1.70
CA ARG A 49 -1.12 1.42 -1.40
C ARG A 49 -0.13 0.26 -1.36
N PHE A 50 -0.45 -0.75 -0.57
CA PHE A 50 0.21 -2.05 -0.58
C PHE A 50 -0.68 -3.06 -1.29
N ASP A 51 -0.12 -3.64 -2.35
CA ASP A 51 -0.73 -4.73 -3.10
C ASP A 51 0.04 -6.03 -2.82
N LYS A 52 -0.63 -7.17 -2.96
CA LYS A 52 -0.01 -8.48 -2.71
C LYS A 52 0.97 -8.79 -3.84
N GLY A 53 2.24 -9.00 -3.49
CA GLY A 53 3.26 -9.49 -4.41
C GLY A 53 3.29 -11.01 -4.50
N SER A 54 4.40 -11.55 -4.96
CA SER A 54 4.59 -13.01 -5.02
C SER A 54 4.76 -13.61 -3.61
N VAL A 55 4.75 -14.94 -3.53
CA VAL A 55 5.25 -15.65 -2.34
C VAL A 55 6.62 -16.18 -2.72
N VAL A 56 7.65 -15.76 -1.99
CA VAL A 56 9.05 -16.16 -2.22
C VAL A 56 9.56 -16.75 -0.91
N ASP A 57 10.06 -17.98 -0.95
CA ASP A 57 10.55 -18.72 0.22
C ASP A 57 9.56 -18.74 1.40
N GLY A 58 8.28 -18.93 1.11
CA GLY A 58 7.21 -18.93 2.13
C GLY A 58 6.89 -17.56 2.73
N LYS A 59 7.53 -16.48 2.26
CA LYS A 59 7.26 -15.10 2.70
C LYS A 59 6.35 -14.39 1.71
N HIS A 60 5.34 -13.71 2.23
CA HIS A 60 4.45 -12.88 1.42
C HIS A 60 5.13 -11.56 1.08
N GLU A 61 5.40 -11.34 -0.20
CA GLU A 61 5.83 -10.04 -0.69
C GLU A 61 4.66 -9.04 -0.66
N LEU A 62 4.96 -7.81 -0.26
CA LEU A 62 4.06 -6.66 -0.30
C LEU A 62 4.67 -5.60 -1.20
N ILE A 63 3.93 -5.21 -2.23
CA ILE A 63 4.38 -4.24 -3.23
C ILE A 63 3.80 -2.88 -2.87
N LEU A 64 4.66 -1.90 -2.60
CA LEU A 64 4.26 -0.51 -2.45
C LEU A 64 4.01 0.10 -3.84
N GLN A 65 2.78 0.54 -4.09
CA GLN A 65 2.39 1.18 -5.34
C GLN A 65 1.85 2.59 -5.09
N ALA A 66 2.05 3.45 -6.09
CA ALA A 66 1.35 4.72 -6.20
C ALA A 66 -0.15 4.48 -6.41
N ASN A 67 -0.99 5.15 -5.62
CA ASN A 67 -2.42 5.20 -5.90
C ASN A 67 -2.70 6.35 -6.87
N LYS A 68 -2.89 6.02 -8.15
CA LYS A 68 -3.17 7.02 -9.21
C LYS A 68 -4.46 7.82 -9.01
N ASN A 69 -5.34 7.38 -8.11
CA ASN A 69 -6.65 7.99 -7.85
C ASN A 69 -6.62 9.00 -6.68
N ALA A 70 -5.48 9.20 -6.02
CA ALA A 70 -5.40 10.14 -4.92
C ALA A 70 -5.30 11.57 -5.45
N GLU A 71 -6.16 12.46 -4.95
CA GLU A 71 -6.27 13.87 -5.40
C GLU A 71 -5.00 14.68 -5.14
N ARG A 72 -4.08 14.20 -4.30
CA ARG A 72 -2.93 14.97 -3.84
C ARG A 72 -1.63 14.52 -4.49
N THR A 73 -1.35 15.03 -5.69
CA THR A 73 -0.03 14.97 -6.33
C THR A 73 0.92 15.99 -5.67
N THR A 74 1.21 15.90 -4.38
CA THR A 74 2.23 16.79 -3.77
C THR A 74 3.63 16.32 -4.13
N CYS A 75 4.09 16.75 -5.29
CA CYS A 75 5.48 17.15 -5.50
C CYS A 75 5.61 18.58 -4.97
N ASN A 76 6.18 18.76 -3.78
CA ASN A 76 6.83 19.99 -3.33
C ASN A 76 8.01 19.57 -2.46
#